data_AF-A0A3C0PNW6-F1
#
_entry.id   AF-A0A3C0PNW6-F1
#
_cell.length_a   1.000
_cell.length_b   1.000
_cell.length_c   1.000
_cell.angle_alpha   90.00
_cell.angle_beta   90.00
_cell.angle_gamma   90.00
#
_symmetry.space_group_name_H-M   'P 1'
#
loop_
_entity.id
_entity.type
_entity.pdbx_description
1 polymer ?
#
loop_
_entity_poly.entity_id
_entity_poly.type
_entity_poly.pdbx_seq_one_letter_code
_entity_poly.pdbx_strand_id
1 'polypeptide(L)'
;MSAKVTNPRDYNLAGPENQNAVDAGLASADWYHSDIPRKVMKELMKRSDTLATRDTLLWVALIVISAIGAIAFWGTLQVIPFLIVYGVLYGSASDSRWHECGHGTAFR
;
A
#
# COMPACT_ATOMS: atom_id res chain seq x y z
N MET A 1 -7.32 22.33 -42.50
CA MET A 1 -7.50 21.62 -41.21
C MET A 1 -7.27 22.63 -40.10
N SER A 2 -8.32 23.06 -39.39
CA SER A 2 -8.21 24.05 -38.32
C SER A 2 -7.80 23.36 -37.02
N ALA A 3 -6.71 23.81 -36.41
CA ALA A 3 -6.24 23.28 -35.13
C ALA A 3 -7.26 23.63 -34.03
N LYS A 4 -7.71 22.61 -33.28
CA LYS A 4 -8.59 22.80 -32.12
C LYS A 4 -7.79 23.55 -31.05
N VAL A 5 -8.17 24.79 -30.75
CA VAL A 5 -7.59 25.53 -29.61
C VAL A 5 -7.97 24.77 -28.34
N THR A 6 -6.98 24.15 -27.67
CA THR A 6 -7.21 23.50 -26.38
C THR A 6 -7.14 24.56 -25.30
N ASN A 7 -8.29 24.99 -24.81
CA ASN A 7 -8.35 25.76 -23.57
C ASN A 7 -7.71 24.94 -22.44
N PRO A 8 -6.93 25.55 -21.54
CA PRO A 8 -6.40 24.83 -20.37
C PRO A 8 -7.56 24.25 -19.55
N ARG A 9 -7.46 22.97 -19.17
CA ARG A 9 -8.47 22.31 -18.33
C ARG A 9 -8.55 23.00 -16.97
N ASP A 10 -9.77 23.27 -16.53
CA ASP A 10 -10.04 23.77 -15.18
C ASP A 10 -10.03 22.62 -14.18
N TYR A 11 -8.97 22.49 -13.39
CA TYR A 11 -8.81 21.42 -12.39
C TYR A 11 -9.51 21.72 -11.05
N ASN A 12 -10.34 22.76 -10.98
CA ASN A 12 -11.16 23.00 -9.80
C ASN A 12 -12.16 21.85 -9.59
N LEU A 13 -12.13 21.21 -8.41
CA LEU A 13 -13.00 20.08 -8.07
C LEU A 13 -14.51 20.42 -8.13
N ALA A 14 -14.87 21.70 -7.96
CA ALA A 14 -16.23 22.21 -8.08
C ALA A 14 -16.49 22.93 -9.41
N GLY A 15 -15.54 22.88 -10.35
CA GLY A 15 -15.61 23.55 -11.64
C GLY A 15 -16.45 22.80 -12.68
N PRO A 16 -16.53 23.33 -13.91
CA PRO A 16 -17.31 22.76 -15.01
C PRO A 16 -16.90 21.32 -15.37
N GLU A 17 -15.63 20.97 -15.14
CA GLU A 17 -15.09 19.64 -15.44
C GLU A 17 -15.73 18.53 -14.60
N ASN A 18 -16.26 18.83 -13.40
CA ASN A 18 -17.00 17.85 -12.59
C ASN A 18 -18.30 17.43 -13.29
N GLN A 19 -19.10 18.40 -13.75
CA GLN A 19 -20.32 18.10 -14.51
C GLN A 19 -20.00 17.41 -15.83
N ASN A 20 -18.96 17.86 -16.54
CA ASN A 20 -18.49 17.22 -17.77
C ASN A 20 -18.09 15.75 -17.55
N ALA A 21 -17.48 15.42 -16.41
CA ALA A 21 -17.14 14.05 -16.06
C ALA A 21 -18.38 13.19 -15.75
N VAL A 22 -19.40 13.76 -15.12
CA VAL A 22 -20.70 13.09 -14.92
C VAL A 22 -21.38 12.81 -16.26
N ASP A 23 -21.48 13.82 -17.13
CA ASP A 23 -22.13 13.71 -18.43
C ASP A 23 -21.38 12.74 -19.37
N ALA A 24 -20.06 12.66 -19.24
CA ALA A 24 -19.22 11.69 -19.94
C ALA A 24 -19.27 10.27 -19.34
N GLY A 25 -20.00 10.05 -18.25
CA GLY A 25 -20.09 8.75 -17.56
C GLY A 25 -18.79 8.34 -16.84
N LEU A 26 -17.88 9.30 -16.61
CA LEU A 26 -16.63 9.09 -15.87
C LEU A 26 -16.85 9.21 -14.36
N ALA A 27 -17.89 9.92 -13.93
CA ALA A 27 -18.30 9.96 -12.53
C ALA A 27 -19.24 8.79 -12.23
N SER A 28 -19.04 8.13 -11.08
CA SER A 28 -19.81 6.94 -10.67
C SER A 28 -19.68 5.77 -11.63
N ALA A 29 -18.45 5.49 -12.10
CA ALA A 29 -18.18 4.33 -12.94
C ALA A 29 -18.77 3.06 -12.32
N ASP A 30 -19.49 2.28 -13.14
CA ASP A 30 -20.02 0.98 -12.75
C ASP A 30 -18.86 -0.03 -12.79
N TRP A 31 -18.12 -0.08 -11.69
CA TRP A 31 -16.94 -0.94 -11.58
C TRP A 31 -17.37 -2.40 -11.66
N TYR A 32 -16.48 -3.24 -12.20
CA TYR A 32 -16.70 -4.68 -12.14
C TYR A 32 -16.86 -5.13 -10.69
N HIS A 33 -17.98 -5.80 -10.39
CA HIS A 33 -18.22 -6.45 -9.12
C HIS A 33 -18.15 -7.96 -9.34
N SER A 34 -17.28 -8.64 -8.59
CA SER A 34 -17.28 -10.09 -8.56
C SER A 34 -18.62 -10.61 -8.04
N ASP A 35 -19.19 -11.60 -8.70
CA ASP A 35 -20.41 -12.26 -8.26
C ASP A 35 -20.09 -13.18 -7.08
N ILE A 36 -20.06 -12.61 -5.88
CA ILE A 36 -19.83 -13.33 -4.63
C ILE A 36 -21.03 -13.21 -3.70
N PRO A 37 -21.49 -14.33 -3.09
CA PRO A 37 -22.62 -14.28 -2.16
C PRO A 37 -22.37 -13.30 -1.02
N ARG A 38 -23.42 -12.56 -0.63
CA ARG A 38 -23.35 -11.51 0.41
C ARG A 38 -22.76 -11.98 1.74
N LYS A 39 -22.97 -13.26 2.08
CA LYS A 39 -22.40 -13.89 3.29
C LYS A 39 -20.88 -14.00 3.20
N VAL A 40 -20.35 -14.43 2.05
CA VAL A 40 -18.90 -14.55 1.80
C VAL A 40 -18.25 -13.17 1.79
N MET A 41 -18.88 -12.20 1.12
CA MET A 41 -18.38 -10.82 1.12
C MET A 41 -18.20 -10.28 2.55
N LYS A 42 -19.20 -10.47 3.42
CA LYS A 42 -19.12 -10.04 4.83
C LYS A 42 -18.00 -10.72 5.60
N GLU A 43 -17.74 -12.00 5.31
CA GLU A 43 -16.67 -12.74 5.94
C GLU A 43 -15.29 -12.23 5.50
N LEU A 44 -15.10 -11.93 4.21
CA LEU A 44 -13.86 -11.36 3.67
C LEU A 44 -13.60 -9.93 4.16
N MET A 45 -14.65 -9.14 4.40
CA MET A 45 -14.54 -7.79 4.95
C MET A 45 -14.26 -7.77 6.45
N LYS A 46 -14.32 -8.91 7.14
CA LYS A 46 -14.06 -8.98 8.57
C LYS A 46 -12.59 -8.70 8.83
N ARG A 47 -12.35 -7.62 9.56
CA ARG A 47 -11.00 -7.22 9.99
C ARG A 47 -10.52 -8.09 11.15
N SER A 48 -9.20 -8.29 11.22
CA SER A 48 -8.55 -9.10 12.23
C SER A 48 -7.12 -8.61 12.46
N ASP A 49 -6.75 -8.39 13.72
CA ASP A 49 -5.39 -8.08 14.12
C ASP A 49 -4.39 -9.22 13.86
N THR A 50 -4.87 -10.45 13.72
CA THR A 50 -4.00 -11.65 13.76
C THR A 50 -2.91 -11.61 12.69
N LEU A 51 -3.27 -11.28 11.45
CA LEU A 51 -2.30 -11.24 10.35
C LEU A 51 -1.33 -10.07 10.51
N ALA A 52 -1.85 -8.87 10.80
CA ALA A 52 -1.03 -7.68 10.95
C ALA A 52 -0.04 -7.80 12.13
N THR A 53 -0.48 -8.35 13.26
CA THR A 53 0.40 -8.63 14.41
C THR A 53 1.48 -9.65 14.05
N ARG A 54 1.11 -10.76 13.40
CA ARG A 54 2.08 -11.79 12.96
C ARG A 54 3.15 -11.19 12.05
N ASP A 55 2.73 -10.43 11.04
CA ASP A 55 3.63 -9.87 10.05
C ASP A 55 4.51 -8.75 10.63
N THR A 56 4.03 -8.06 11.66
CA THR A 56 4.79 -7.07 12.44
C THR A 56 5.84 -7.75 13.32
N LEU A 57 5.47 -8.79 14.06
CA LEU A 57 6.39 -9.58 14.87
C LEU A 57 7.49 -10.22 14.03
N LEU A 58 7.12 -10.80 12.89
CA LEU A 58 8.07 -11.41 11.97
C LEU A 58 9.06 -10.37 11.42
N TRP A 59 8.58 -9.19 11.04
CA TRP A 59 9.44 -8.11 10.55
C TRP A 59 10.43 -7.64 11.63
N VAL A 60 9.96 -7.40 12.85
CA VAL A 60 10.83 -7.01 13.98
C VAL A 60 11.85 -8.10 14.28
N ALA A 61 11.43 -9.37 14.33
CA ALA A 61 12.32 -10.49 14.58
C ALA A 61 13.42 -10.61 13.51
N LEU A 62 13.07 -10.48 12.23
CA LEU A 62 14.03 -10.54 11.14
C LEU A 62 15.03 -9.37 11.17
N ILE A 63 14.59 -8.16 11.53
CA ILE A 63 15.50 -7.02 11.74
C ILE A 63 16.48 -7.31 12.88
N VAL A 64 15.98 -7.79 14.03
CA VAL A 64 16.83 -8.09 15.19
C VAL A 64 17.82 -9.21 14.88
N ILE A 65 17.37 -10.31 14.27
CA ILE A 65 18.23 -11.45 13.91
C ILE A 65 19.30 -11.02 12.90
N SER A 66 18.93 -10.26 11.87
CA SER A 66 19.89 -9.78 10.88
C SER A 66 20.89 -8.79 11.46
N ALA A 67 20.47 -7.91 12.38
CA ALA A 67 21.36 -7.02 13.11
C ALA A 67 22.38 -7.81 13.97
N ILE A 68 21.90 -8.80 14.73
CA ILE A 68 22.76 -9.68 15.54
C ILE A 68 23.76 -10.42 14.64
N GLY A 69 23.32 -10.96 13.52
CA GLY A 69 24.19 -11.60 12.54
C GLY A 69 25.24 -10.65 11.97
N ALA A 70 24.86 -9.42 11.61
CA ALA A 70 25.81 -8.43 11.12
C ALA A 70 26.88 -8.08 12.16
N ILE A 71 26.50 -7.98 13.44
CA ILE A 71 27.45 -7.74 14.54
C ILE A 71 28.37 -8.96 14.75
N ALA A 72 27.80 -10.18 14.75
CA ALA A 72 28.54 -11.41 15.01
C ALA A 72 29.56 -11.75 13.91
N PHE A 73 29.24 -11.46 12.64
CA PHE A 73 30.11 -11.72 11.49
C PHE A 73 30.92 -10.51 11.04
N TRP A 74 30.98 -9.45 11.86
CA TRP A 74 31.68 -8.22 11.54
C TRP A 74 33.14 -8.46 11.15
N GLY A 75 33.63 -7.77 10.11
CA GLY A 75 34.99 -7.96 9.60
C GLY A 75 35.19 -9.18 8.70
N THR A 76 34.14 -9.96 8.42
CA THR A 76 34.17 -11.09 7.49
C THR A 76 33.28 -10.84 6.27
N LEU A 77 33.50 -11.56 5.16
CA LEU A 77 32.58 -11.49 4.01
C LEU A 77 31.18 -12.05 4.32
N GLN A 78 31.02 -12.85 5.38
CA GLN A 78 29.73 -13.38 5.79
C GLN A 78 28.79 -12.30 6.34
N VAL A 79 29.29 -11.09 6.64
CA VAL A 79 28.48 -9.95 7.10
C VAL A 79 27.52 -9.43 6.02
N ILE A 80 27.90 -9.58 4.74
CA ILE A 80 27.20 -9.00 3.58
C ILE A 80 25.72 -9.44 3.52
N PRO A 81 25.37 -10.74 3.56
CA PRO A 81 23.96 -11.14 3.52
C PRO A 81 23.14 -10.56 4.68
N PHE A 82 23.71 -10.44 5.89
CA PHE A 82 23.00 -9.87 7.04
C PHE A 82 22.73 -8.38 6.87
N LEU A 83 23.70 -7.63 6.36
CA LEU A 83 23.53 -6.20 6.06
C LEU A 83 22.51 -5.97 4.95
N ILE A 84 22.48 -6.82 3.91
CA ILE A 84 21.48 -6.73 2.85
C ILE A 84 20.09 -6.96 3.41
N VAL A 85 19.87 -8.05 4.16
CA VAL A 85 18.57 -8.36 4.75
C VAL A 85 18.12 -7.25 5.68
N TYR A 86 19.00 -6.80 6.58
CA TYR A 86 18.72 -5.69 7.50
C TYR A 86 18.33 -4.42 6.73
N GLY A 87 19.17 -4.01 5.76
CA GLY A 87 18.98 -2.79 5.00
C GLY A 87 17.69 -2.78 4.18
N VAL A 88 17.37 -3.89 3.51
CA VAL A 88 16.12 -4.02 2.74
C VAL A 88 14.92 -3.95 3.68
N LEU A 89 14.90 -4.75 4.76
CA LEU A 89 13.77 -4.78 5.69
C LEU A 89 13.56 -3.44 6.41
N TYR A 90 14.64 -2.75 6.76
CA TYR A 90 14.58 -1.45 7.41
C TYR A 90 14.12 -0.34 6.44
N GLY A 91 14.67 -0.34 5.22
CA GLY A 91 14.48 0.73 4.25
C GLY A 91 13.20 0.65 3.42
N SER A 92 12.72 -0.54 3.06
CA SER A 92 11.61 -0.68 2.10
C SER A 92 10.29 -1.17 2.70
N ALA A 93 10.31 -1.81 3.86
CA ALA A 93 9.12 -2.48 4.39
C ALA A 93 8.24 -1.59 5.29
N SER A 94 8.74 -0.40 5.66
CA SER A 94 8.11 0.49 6.64
C SER A 94 6.97 1.34 6.06
N ASP A 95 7.05 1.71 4.78
CA ASP A 95 6.10 2.65 4.14
C ASP A 95 4.67 2.08 4.09
N SER A 96 4.49 0.87 3.57
CA SER A 96 3.16 0.23 3.52
C SER A 96 2.57 0.04 4.92
N ARG A 97 3.40 -0.31 5.92
CA ARG A 97 2.93 -0.46 7.31
C ARG A 97 2.48 0.87 7.89
N TRP A 98 3.27 1.92 7.70
CA TRP A 98 2.93 3.28 8.12
C TRP A 98 1.64 3.77 7.46
N HIS A 99 1.53 3.63 6.14
CA HIS A 99 0.36 4.02 5.35
C HIS A 99 -0.92 3.33 5.84
N GLU A 100 -0.91 2.01 5.96
CA GLU A 100 -2.08 1.24 6.41
C GLU A 100 -2.43 1.46 7.89
N CYS A 101 -1.43 1.69 8.75
CA CYS A 101 -1.69 2.09 10.14
C CYS A 101 -2.29 3.49 10.22
N GLY A 102 -1.86 4.42 9.36
CA GLY A 102 -2.39 5.78 9.26
C GLY A 102 -3.85 5.83 8.79
N HIS A 103 -4.23 4.95 7.87
CA HIS A 103 -5.64 4.75 7.48
C HIS A 103 -6.44 3.94 8.50
N GLY A 104 -5.76 3.37 9.50
CA GLY A 104 -6.35 2.48 10.47
C GLY A 104 -7.00 1.28 9.81
N THR A 105 -6.40 0.70 8.77
CA THR A 105 -6.82 -0.50 8.02
C THR A 105 -6.08 -1.76 8.48
N ALA A 106 -4.85 -1.61 8.97
CA ALA A 106 -4.00 -2.73 9.38
C ALA A 106 -4.55 -3.52 10.59
N PHE A 107 -5.07 -2.83 11.62
CA PHE A 107 -5.49 -3.44 12.90
C PHE A 107 -6.96 -3.13 13.21
N ARG A 108 -7.76 -4.13 13.59
CA ARG A 108 -9.12 -4.01 14.13
C ARG A 108 -9.68 -5.33 14.67
#